data_AF-A0A4R4NPS6-F1
#
_entry.id   AF-A0A4R4NPS6-F1
#
_cell.length_a   1.000
_cell.length_b   1.000
_cell.length_c   1.000
_cell.angle_alpha   90.00
_cell.angle_beta   90.00
_cell.angle_gamma   90.00
#
_symmetry.space_group_name_H-M   'P 1'
#
loop_
_entity.id
_entity.type
_entity.pdbx_description
1 polymer ?
#
loop_
_entity_poly.entity_id
_entity_poly.type
_entity_poly.pdbx_seq_one_letter_code
_entity_poly.pdbx_strand_id
1 'polypeptide(L)'
;MTESEPKKRKPIVHKKPVLATIRQLYGTAFRCGMPGCGKPLYKMNNDTGEIVLNSHVSHICARSEGGPRWDPEMSEDKNRSESNLIPMCLEHALEIDRTPEHYPVELLHEWKRAQIEEHFKVQKGWPLTDDEAQQIINASFDARDYGVAVEAASSVIAAARAAGHLAEVARQQRQLPFNAAFAWHAMRTQVQRSLPRAWDAATGELLPPVEPSLVETMPFQERLDVTLQQVVEALRPFVATLVAELYAVRAALPHVGPWCNWVEAAARMVLEASARWPGRPPEDDDEVLAEVLTELLRASTALSAAWQGQPTEQPPKPTPPPSEPVETNAQRLTREHRELLERARPWARVGGLPYDANLYTNLIGAARFALDLPELLMHLPVGLTATTGLAAHVARNADDATLAVLIDDAAAQRPLAIAVSLVRELMFVAKETQRPDHEEKAREHATRLLREADWADQTIWVVNRLHVRRLLGWTASISTAHEVRERIAMSLSGRPELLESILLGISQQSEQRDRNDWSRLLGIDVHVEDLPAWFPTSVVVAEIRRQYPDLTAASRYDGPEDKNQIWKLASQILYIDSRSSD
;
A
#
# COMPACT_ATOMS: atom_id res chain seq x y z
N MET A 1 28.76 -65.54 -14.65
CA MET A 1 27.32 -65.88 -14.62
C MET A 1 26.57 -64.62 -14.28
N THR A 2 26.07 -63.91 -15.28
CA THR A 2 25.23 -62.72 -15.13
C THR A 2 23.85 -63.10 -15.62
N GLU A 3 22.94 -63.39 -14.69
CA GLU A 3 21.52 -63.58 -14.97
C GLU A 3 20.96 -62.28 -15.56
N SER A 4 20.51 -62.34 -16.80
CA SER A 4 19.81 -61.26 -17.47
C SER A 4 18.40 -61.13 -16.88
N GLU A 5 18.10 -59.97 -16.31
CA GLU A 5 16.75 -59.55 -15.89
C GLU A 5 15.69 -59.81 -16.98
N PRO A 6 14.51 -60.37 -16.61
CA PRO A 6 13.44 -60.61 -17.58
C PRO A 6 12.81 -59.28 -18.01
N LYS A 7 12.81 -59.00 -19.32
CA LYS A 7 12.13 -57.85 -19.92
C LYS A 7 10.64 -57.86 -19.54
N LYS A 8 10.20 -56.89 -18.74
CA LYS A 8 8.77 -56.69 -18.37
C LYS A 8 7.91 -56.57 -19.65
N ARG A 9 6.95 -57.48 -19.81
CA ARG A 9 5.96 -57.47 -20.90
C ARG A 9 5.10 -56.20 -20.79
N LYS A 10 4.73 -55.59 -21.92
CA LYS A 10 3.78 -54.47 -21.93
C LYS A 10 2.41 -54.95 -21.43
N PRO A 11 1.74 -54.20 -20.53
CA PRO A 11 0.42 -54.56 -20.04
C PRO A 11 -0.59 -54.62 -21.19
N ILE A 12 -1.47 -55.62 -21.17
CA ILE A 12 -2.51 -55.81 -22.19
C ILE A 12 -3.59 -54.75 -22.01
N VAL A 13 -4.00 -54.12 -23.12
CA VAL A 13 -5.14 -53.18 -23.15
C VAL A 13 -5.98 -53.53 -24.37
N HIS A 14 -7.20 -54.04 -24.15
CA HIS A 14 -8.13 -54.36 -25.23
C HIS A 14 -8.57 -53.09 -25.98
N LYS A 15 -9.09 -53.19 -27.20
CA LYS A 15 -9.67 -52.05 -27.93
C LYS A 15 -11.00 -51.59 -27.31
N LYS A 16 -11.38 -50.35 -27.61
CA LYS A 16 -12.68 -49.79 -27.20
C LYS A 16 -13.85 -50.52 -27.90
N PRO A 17 -15.08 -50.44 -27.34
CA PRO A 17 -16.29 -50.87 -28.02
C PRO A 17 -16.50 -50.14 -29.35
N VAL A 18 -17.15 -50.81 -30.30
CA VAL A 18 -17.52 -50.22 -31.60
C VAL A 18 -18.88 -49.52 -31.49
N LEU A 19 -19.15 -48.58 -32.40
CA LEU A 19 -20.42 -47.81 -32.42
C LEU A 19 -21.66 -48.71 -32.40
N ALA A 20 -21.65 -49.81 -33.12
CA ALA A 20 -22.75 -50.78 -33.14
C ALA A 20 -23.06 -51.36 -31.75
N THR A 21 -22.03 -51.64 -30.94
CA THR A 21 -22.19 -52.15 -29.57
C THR A 21 -22.81 -51.09 -28.66
N ILE A 22 -22.40 -49.83 -28.79
CA ILE A 22 -22.95 -48.72 -27.99
C ILE A 22 -24.41 -48.47 -28.33
N ARG A 23 -24.75 -48.44 -29.63
CA ARG A 23 -26.14 -48.33 -30.09
C ARG A 23 -26.99 -49.48 -29.57
N GLN A 24 -26.47 -50.70 -29.57
CA GLN A 24 -27.15 -51.86 -28.99
C GLN A 24 -27.39 -51.67 -27.48
N LEU A 25 -26.35 -51.32 -26.71
CA LEU A 25 -26.44 -51.14 -25.25
C LEU A 25 -27.48 -50.10 -24.84
N TYR A 26 -27.47 -48.93 -25.49
CA TYR A 26 -28.41 -47.85 -25.19
C TYR A 26 -29.80 -48.11 -25.77
N GLY A 27 -29.89 -48.85 -26.87
CA GLY A 27 -31.15 -49.34 -27.42
C GLY A 27 -31.87 -50.31 -26.49
N THR A 28 -31.14 -51.08 -25.68
CA THR A 28 -31.67 -52.06 -24.72
C THR A 28 -31.62 -51.60 -23.27
N ALA A 29 -31.48 -50.30 -23.01
CA ALA A 29 -31.42 -49.75 -21.66
C ALA A 29 -32.29 -48.50 -21.53
N PHE A 30 -33.10 -48.43 -20.47
CA PHE A 30 -33.94 -47.26 -20.18
C PHE A 30 -33.26 -46.29 -19.21
N ARG A 31 -32.71 -46.81 -18.12
CA ARG A 31 -32.10 -46.07 -17.00
C ARG A 31 -30.83 -46.77 -16.50
N CYS A 32 -30.21 -46.23 -15.44
CA CYS A 32 -29.00 -46.79 -14.83
C CYS A 32 -29.09 -48.31 -14.59
N GLY A 33 -27.99 -49.03 -14.85
CA GLY A 33 -27.92 -50.48 -14.67
C GLY A 33 -27.97 -50.97 -13.22
N MET A 34 -27.73 -50.10 -12.23
CA MET A 34 -27.90 -50.45 -10.80
C MET A 34 -29.38 -50.68 -10.49
N PRO A 35 -29.78 -51.87 -9.99
CA PRO A 35 -31.15 -52.15 -9.58
C PRO A 35 -31.67 -51.11 -8.57
N GLY A 36 -32.86 -50.58 -8.82
CA GLY A 36 -33.49 -49.57 -7.96
C GLY A 36 -33.05 -48.12 -8.24
N CYS A 37 -32.03 -47.89 -9.07
CA CYS A 37 -31.64 -46.52 -9.45
C CYS A 37 -32.62 -45.92 -10.47
N GLY A 38 -33.32 -44.86 -10.08
CA GLY A 38 -34.27 -44.14 -10.95
C GLY A 38 -33.64 -43.17 -11.96
N LYS A 39 -32.30 -43.00 -11.97
CA LYS A 39 -31.64 -41.96 -12.77
C LYS A 39 -31.61 -42.35 -14.26
N PRO A 40 -32.06 -41.48 -15.18
CA PRO A 40 -32.04 -41.77 -16.61
C PRO A 40 -30.62 -41.68 -17.18
N LEU A 41 -30.38 -42.35 -18.32
CA LEU A 41 -29.08 -42.33 -19.01
C LEU A 41 -28.79 -40.97 -19.67
N TYR A 42 -29.84 -40.22 -20.01
CA TYR A 42 -29.81 -38.81 -20.38
C TYR A 42 -30.76 -38.02 -19.48
N LYS A 43 -30.38 -36.80 -19.11
CA LYS A 43 -31.24 -35.91 -18.31
C LYS A 43 -31.46 -34.59 -19.04
N MET A 44 -32.59 -33.94 -18.78
CA MET A 44 -32.80 -32.57 -19.22
C MET A 44 -32.10 -31.63 -18.24
N ASN A 45 -31.34 -30.68 -18.75
CA ASN A 45 -30.84 -29.56 -17.97
C ASN A 45 -32.03 -28.59 -17.74
N ASN A 46 -32.41 -28.38 -16.49
CA ASN A 46 -33.57 -27.55 -16.16
C ASN A 46 -33.35 -26.06 -16.47
N ASP A 47 -32.10 -25.61 -16.56
CA ASP A 47 -31.75 -24.21 -16.81
C ASP A 47 -31.66 -23.92 -18.32
N THR A 48 -31.16 -24.88 -19.11
CA THR A 48 -30.96 -24.70 -20.57
C THR A 48 -32.01 -25.40 -21.44
N GLY A 49 -32.76 -26.36 -20.89
CA GLY A 49 -33.69 -27.21 -21.64
C GLY A 49 -33.02 -28.29 -22.49
N GLU A 50 -31.68 -28.36 -22.48
CA GLU A 50 -30.92 -29.30 -23.31
C GLU A 50 -30.88 -30.71 -22.71
N ILE A 51 -30.89 -31.73 -23.57
CA ILE A 51 -30.71 -33.12 -23.16
C ILE A 51 -29.21 -33.39 -23.05
N VAL A 52 -28.74 -33.73 -21.84
CA VAL A 52 -27.34 -33.99 -21.54
C VAL A 52 -27.11 -35.44 -21.15
N LEU A 53 -25.98 -36.01 -21.58
CA LEU A 53 -25.57 -37.37 -21.23
C LEU A 53 -25.30 -37.47 -19.72
N ASN A 54 -25.99 -38.39 -19.04
CA ASN A 54 -25.88 -38.63 -17.60
C ASN A 54 -25.33 -40.04 -17.30
N SER A 55 -24.70 -40.68 -18.28
CA SER A 55 -24.28 -42.07 -18.19
C SER A 55 -22.94 -42.35 -18.82
N HIS A 56 -22.27 -43.38 -18.30
CA HIS A 56 -21.06 -43.97 -18.85
C HIS A 56 -21.29 -45.46 -19.09
N VAL A 57 -20.52 -46.02 -20.03
CA VAL A 57 -20.47 -47.46 -20.25
C VAL A 57 -19.35 -48.05 -19.41
N SER A 58 -19.70 -48.79 -18.36
CA SER A 58 -18.74 -49.46 -17.50
C SER A 58 -18.44 -50.88 -18.02
N HIS A 59 -17.18 -51.29 -17.91
CA HIS A 59 -16.80 -52.67 -18.17
C HIS A 59 -17.07 -53.51 -16.92
N ILE A 60 -17.69 -54.68 -17.09
CA ILE A 60 -17.84 -55.67 -16.03
C ILE A 60 -16.47 -56.25 -15.68
N CYS A 61 -15.74 -56.77 -16.68
CA CYS A 61 -14.31 -57.09 -16.57
C CYS A 61 -13.47 -56.02 -17.29
N ALA A 62 -12.50 -55.42 -16.60
CA ALA A 62 -11.73 -54.29 -17.11
C ALA A 62 -11.08 -54.50 -18.48
N ARG A 63 -10.89 -53.40 -19.20
CA ARG A 63 -10.21 -53.33 -20.51
C ARG A 63 -8.69 -53.47 -20.42
N SER A 64 -8.11 -53.05 -19.30
CA SER A 64 -6.66 -52.97 -19.09
C SER A 64 -6.22 -53.96 -18.02
N GLU A 65 -5.10 -54.63 -18.27
CA GLU A 65 -4.43 -55.51 -17.30
C GLU A 65 -4.16 -54.77 -15.99
N GLY A 66 -4.61 -55.36 -14.88
CA GLY A 66 -4.54 -54.76 -13.55
C GLY A 66 -5.69 -53.79 -13.20
N GLY A 67 -6.65 -53.58 -14.11
CA GLY A 67 -7.87 -52.82 -13.81
C GLY A 67 -8.90 -53.60 -12.97
N PRO A 68 -10.00 -52.95 -12.54
CA PRO A 68 -11.08 -53.57 -11.78
C PRO A 68 -11.58 -54.87 -12.42
N ARG A 69 -11.55 -55.98 -11.67
CA ARG A 69 -12.06 -57.29 -12.13
C ARG A 69 -11.41 -57.77 -13.45
N TRP A 70 -10.12 -57.49 -13.66
CA TRP A 70 -9.40 -57.96 -14.84
C TRP A 70 -9.45 -59.50 -14.97
N ASP A 71 -9.89 -59.99 -16.13
CA ASP A 71 -9.93 -61.40 -16.49
C ASP A 71 -8.84 -61.69 -17.55
N PRO A 72 -7.75 -62.39 -17.20
CA PRO A 72 -6.65 -62.65 -18.12
C PRO A 72 -7.02 -63.63 -19.26
N GLU A 73 -8.11 -64.37 -19.14
CA GLU A 73 -8.58 -65.33 -20.15
C GLU A 73 -9.61 -64.70 -21.11
N MET A 74 -10.04 -63.46 -20.87
CA MET A 74 -11.01 -62.77 -21.71
C MET A 74 -10.39 -62.31 -23.04
N SER A 75 -11.04 -62.66 -24.16
CA SER A 75 -10.65 -62.18 -25.49
C SER A 75 -11.05 -60.72 -25.71
N GLU A 76 -10.34 -60.01 -26.59
CA GLU A 76 -10.66 -58.62 -26.95
C GLU A 76 -12.11 -58.46 -27.46
N ASP A 77 -12.61 -59.41 -28.25
CA ASP A 77 -13.98 -59.38 -28.76
C ASP A 77 -15.02 -59.59 -27.67
N LYS A 78 -14.74 -60.43 -26.66
CA LYS A 78 -15.62 -60.63 -25.50
C LYS A 78 -15.56 -59.45 -24.52
N ASN A 79 -14.41 -58.79 -24.41
CA ASN A 79 -14.24 -57.63 -23.54
C ASN A 79 -15.07 -56.42 -24.02
N ARG A 80 -15.09 -56.21 -25.34
CA ARG A 80 -15.79 -55.09 -25.98
C ARG A 80 -17.21 -55.42 -26.44
N SER A 81 -17.73 -56.61 -26.15
CA SER A 81 -19.08 -57.01 -26.53
C SER A 81 -20.11 -56.43 -25.55
N GLU A 82 -21.36 -56.40 -26.00
CA GLU A 82 -22.50 -55.99 -25.18
C GLU A 82 -22.51 -56.73 -23.83
N SER A 83 -22.22 -58.04 -23.82
CA SER A 83 -22.29 -58.90 -22.63
C SER A 83 -21.38 -58.47 -21.46
N ASN A 84 -20.28 -57.76 -21.75
CA ASN A 84 -19.31 -57.29 -20.76
C ASN A 84 -19.45 -55.79 -20.42
N LEU A 85 -20.45 -55.12 -20.96
CA LEU A 85 -20.62 -53.66 -20.83
C LEU A 85 -21.97 -53.35 -20.20
N ILE A 86 -22.02 -52.38 -19.29
CA ILE A 86 -23.28 -51.94 -18.66
C ILE A 86 -23.36 -50.41 -18.64
N PRO A 87 -24.40 -49.79 -19.24
CA PRO A 87 -24.60 -48.35 -19.13
C PRO A 87 -25.16 -48.00 -17.75
N MET A 88 -24.47 -47.11 -17.04
CA MET A 88 -24.82 -46.69 -15.68
C MET A 88 -24.80 -45.18 -15.58
N CYS A 89 -25.51 -44.61 -14.59
CA CYS A 89 -25.37 -43.19 -14.33
C CYS A 89 -23.96 -42.86 -13.84
N LEU A 90 -23.57 -41.59 -14.01
CA LEU A 90 -22.26 -41.06 -13.65
C LEU A 90 -21.74 -41.54 -12.27
N GLU A 91 -22.61 -41.49 -11.27
CA GLU A 91 -22.30 -41.87 -9.89
C GLU A 91 -21.99 -43.36 -9.72
N HIS A 92 -22.89 -44.24 -10.17
CA HIS A 92 -22.70 -45.68 -9.99
C HIS A 92 -21.59 -46.23 -10.90
N ALA A 93 -21.38 -45.62 -12.07
CA ALA A 93 -20.26 -45.98 -12.93
C ALA A 93 -18.91 -45.76 -12.23
N LEU A 94 -18.79 -44.67 -11.46
CA LEU A 94 -17.61 -44.37 -10.64
C LEU A 94 -17.51 -45.29 -9.41
N GLU A 95 -18.63 -45.53 -8.74
CA GLU A 95 -18.68 -46.34 -7.51
C GLU A 95 -18.14 -47.76 -7.74
N ILE A 96 -18.61 -48.44 -8.79
CA ILE A 96 -18.23 -49.85 -9.04
C ILE A 96 -16.76 -50.05 -9.39
N ASP A 97 -16.10 -49.01 -9.90
CA ASP A 97 -14.68 -49.03 -10.25
C ASP A 97 -13.78 -48.62 -9.07
N ARG A 98 -14.31 -47.83 -8.12
CA ARG A 98 -13.59 -47.41 -6.90
C ARG A 98 -13.54 -48.50 -5.83
N THR A 99 -14.58 -49.32 -5.72
CA THR A 99 -14.70 -50.38 -4.69
C THR A 99 -15.01 -51.75 -5.32
N PRO A 100 -14.14 -52.25 -6.22
CA PRO A 100 -14.43 -53.45 -7.03
C PRO A 100 -14.70 -54.72 -6.22
N GLU A 101 -14.16 -54.81 -5.00
CA GLU A 101 -14.41 -55.90 -4.05
C GLU A 101 -15.87 -56.03 -3.60
N HIS A 102 -16.63 -54.93 -3.61
CA HIS A 102 -18.06 -54.92 -3.28
C HIS A 102 -18.95 -55.24 -4.48
N TYR A 103 -18.40 -55.19 -5.70
CA TYR A 103 -19.13 -55.35 -6.95
C TYR A 103 -18.47 -56.42 -7.82
N PRO A 104 -18.60 -57.71 -7.45
CA PRO A 104 -18.01 -58.81 -8.22
C PRO A 104 -18.68 -58.96 -9.60
N VAL A 105 -17.99 -59.66 -10.51
CA VAL A 105 -18.40 -59.85 -11.91
C VAL A 105 -19.81 -60.45 -12.02
N GLU A 106 -20.13 -61.42 -11.17
CA GLU A 106 -21.41 -62.11 -11.13
C GLU A 106 -22.55 -61.12 -10.83
N LEU A 107 -22.35 -60.25 -9.84
CA LEU A 107 -23.34 -59.24 -9.44
C LEU A 107 -23.60 -58.24 -10.59
N LEU A 108 -22.56 -57.75 -11.26
CA LEU A 108 -22.71 -56.83 -12.38
C LEU A 108 -23.40 -57.49 -13.58
N HIS A 109 -23.19 -58.78 -13.81
CA HIS A 109 -23.96 -59.54 -14.79
C HIS A 109 -25.44 -59.67 -14.40
N GLU A 110 -25.76 -59.85 -13.12
CA GLU A 110 -27.15 -59.82 -12.63
C GLU A 110 -27.81 -58.47 -12.87
N TRP A 111 -27.11 -57.37 -12.58
CA TRP A 111 -27.59 -56.01 -12.81
C TRP A 111 -27.87 -55.74 -14.29
N LYS A 112 -26.94 -56.16 -15.16
CA LYS A 112 -27.11 -56.08 -16.60
C LYS A 112 -28.35 -56.84 -17.07
N ARG A 113 -28.56 -58.08 -16.60
CA ARG A 113 -29.77 -58.86 -16.93
C ARG A 113 -31.04 -58.16 -16.44
N ALA A 114 -31.02 -57.59 -15.24
CA ALA A 114 -32.17 -56.85 -14.69
C ALA A 114 -32.48 -55.60 -15.53
N GLN A 115 -31.46 -54.87 -15.98
CA GLN A 115 -31.62 -53.70 -16.85
C GLN A 115 -32.25 -54.05 -18.21
N ILE A 116 -31.81 -55.16 -18.82
CA ILE A 116 -32.36 -55.66 -20.08
C ILE A 116 -33.81 -56.13 -19.89
N GLU A 117 -34.10 -56.84 -18.80
CA GLU A 117 -35.45 -57.28 -18.47
C GLU A 117 -36.40 -56.09 -18.25
N GLU A 118 -35.92 -55.04 -17.58
CA GLU A 118 -36.63 -53.79 -17.43
C GLU A 118 -36.92 -53.13 -18.78
N HIS A 119 -35.93 -53.06 -19.66
CA HIS A 119 -36.14 -52.54 -21.01
C HIS A 119 -37.24 -53.32 -21.75
N PHE A 120 -37.27 -54.65 -21.66
CA PHE A 120 -38.33 -55.46 -22.28
C PHE A 120 -39.71 -55.20 -21.68
N LYS A 121 -39.80 -54.94 -20.37
CA LYS A 121 -41.07 -54.61 -19.68
C LYS A 121 -41.59 -53.21 -20.05
N VAL A 122 -40.69 -52.23 -20.12
CA VAL A 122 -41.03 -50.82 -20.33
C VAL A 122 -41.07 -50.45 -21.82
N GLN A 123 -40.41 -51.24 -22.68
CA GLN A 123 -40.24 -51.04 -24.12
C GLN A 123 -39.71 -49.64 -24.48
N LYS A 124 -38.82 -49.09 -23.64
CA LYS A 124 -38.14 -47.81 -23.86
C LYS A 124 -36.64 -48.01 -23.88
N GLY A 125 -35.98 -47.38 -24.84
CA GLY A 125 -34.54 -47.30 -24.96
C GLY A 125 -34.14 -45.96 -25.58
N TRP A 126 -32.85 -45.80 -25.83
CA TRP A 126 -32.29 -44.59 -26.44
C TRP A 126 -31.82 -44.90 -27.87
N PRO A 127 -32.59 -44.54 -28.91
CA PRO A 127 -32.14 -44.68 -30.28
C PRO A 127 -31.04 -43.64 -30.54
N LEU A 128 -29.80 -44.11 -30.71
CA LEU A 128 -28.64 -43.23 -30.91
C LEU A 128 -28.23 -43.16 -32.38
N THR A 129 -27.84 -41.96 -32.80
CA THR A 129 -27.06 -41.71 -34.02
C THR A 129 -25.61 -42.16 -33.86
N ASP A 130 -24.86 -42.26 -34.96
CA ASP A 130 -23.44 -42.61 -34.91
C ASP A 130 -22.61 -41.54 -34.17
N ASP A 131 -22.99 -40.26 -34.29
CA ASP A 131 -22.34 -39.15 -33.58
C ASP A 131 -22.56 -39.24 -32.06
N GLU A 132 -23.79 -39.51 -31.61
CA GLU A 132 -24.10 -39.70 -30.18
C GLU A 132 -23.41 -40.95 -29.62
N ALA A 133 -23.36 -42.04 -30.40
CA ALA A 133 -22.63 -43.25 -30.01
C ALA A 133 -21.12 -42.97 -29.88
N GLN A 134 -20.54 -42.15 -30.77
CA GLN A 134 -19.14 -41.75 -30.69
C GLN A 134 -18.90 -40.83 -29.48
N GLN A 135 -19.82 -39.92 -29.18
CA GLN A 135 -19.77 -39.06 -27.98
C GLN A 135 -19.71 -39.90 -26.70
N ILE A 136 -20.51 -40.96 -26.59
CA ILE A 136 -20.49 -41.87 -25.44
C ILE A 136 -19.17 -42.63 -25.33
N ILE A 137 -18.60 -43.09 -26.45
CA ILE A 137 -17.29 -43.77 -26.45
C ILE A 137 -16.22 -42.84 -25.90
N ASN A 138 -16.22 -41.59 -26.35
CA ASN A 138 -15.25 -40.59 -25.93
C ASN A 138 -15.41 -40.28 -24.43
N ALA A 139 -16.66 -40.03 -23.99
CA ALA A 139 -16.97 -39.78 -22.59
C ALA A 139 -16.56 -40.98 -21.69
N SER A 140 -16.81 -42.20 -22.14
CA SER A 140 -16.62 -43.41 -21.32
C SER A 140 -15.17 -43.90 -21.25
N PHE A 141 -14.35 -43.70 -22.29
CA PHE A 141 -13.10 -44.46 -22.45
C PHE A 141 -11.84 -43.66 -22.79
N ASP A 142 -11.91 -42.34 -22.96
CA ASP A 142 -10.75 -41.47 -23.20
C ASP A 142 -10.16 -40.84 -21.93
N ALA A 143 -9.84 -41.70 -20.96
CA ALA A 143 -8.76 -41.69 -19.96
C ALA A 143 -8.17 -40.39 -19.32
N ARG A 144 -8.71 -39.17 -19.45
CA ARG A 144 -8.17 -37.98 -18.74
C ARG A 144 -9.17 -37.11 -17.96
N ASP A 145 -10.46 -37.16 -18.27
CA ASP A 145 -11.37 -36.11 -17.76
C ASP A 145 -12.23 -36.51 -16.54
N TYR A 146 -12.46 -37.79 -16.24
CA TYR A 146 -13.63 -38.07 -15.38
C TYR A 146 -13.45 -37.85 -13.87
N GLY A 147 -12.39 -38.37 -13.26
CA GLY A 147 -12.14 -38.18 -11.82
C GLY A 147 -11.68 -36.76 -11.48
N VAL A 148 -10.84 -36.19 -12.36
CA VAL A 148 -10.29 -34.84 -12.18
C VAL A 148 -11.32 -33.77 -12.54
N ALA A 149 -12.17 -33.93 -13.57
CA ALA A 149 -13.15 -32.89 -13.90
C ALA A 149 -14.31 -32.81 -12.92
N VAL A 150 -14.74 -33.91 -12.27
CA VAL A 150 -15.81 -33.84 -11.25
C VAL A 150 -15.31 -33.20 -9.95
N GLU A 151 -14.11 -33.58 -9.50
CA GLU A 151 -13.48 -32.97 -8.31
C GLU A 151 -13.06 -31.52 -8.59
N ALA A 152 -12.48 -31.23 -9.76
CA ALA A 152 -12.13 -29.87 -10.15
C ALA A 152 -13.36 -28.98 -10.39
N ALA A 153 -14.46 -29.50 -10.98
CA ALA A 153 -15.72 -28.77 -11.07
C ALA A 153 -16.23 -28.36 -9.68
N SER A 154 -16.14 -29.28 -8.71
CA SER A 154 -16.57 -29.01 -7.33
C SER A 154 -15.73 -27.91 -6.69
N SER A 155 -14.40 -27.94 -6.86
CA SER A 155 -13.49 -26.89 -6.35
C SER A 155 -13.66 -25.54 -7.06
N VAL A 156 -13.88 -25.52 -8.38
CA VAL A 156 -14.11 -24.26 -9.11
C VAL A 156 -15.45 -23.62 -8.68
N ILE A 157 -16.50 -24.42 -8.51
CA ILE A 157 -17.79 -23.97 -7.98
C ILE A 157 -17.65 -23.50 -6.53
N ALA A 158 -16.87 -24.22 -5.70
CA ALA A 158 -16.59 -23.82 -4.33
C ALA A 158 -15.84 -22.48 -4.25
N ALA A 159 -14.83 -22.28 -5.11
CA ALA A 159 -14.12 -21.00 -5.23
C ALA A 159 -15.05 -19.86 -5.67
N ALA A 160 -15.90 -20.09 -6.67
CA ALA A 160 -16.88 -19.09 -7.11
C ALA A 160 -17.89 -18.73 -6.00
N ARG A 161 -18.36 -19.73 -5.26
CA ARG A 161 -19.23 -19.53 -4.09
C ARG A 161 -18.52 -18.75 -2.98
N ALA A 162 -17.27 -19.09 -2.70
CA ALA A 162 -16.45 -18.40 -1.69
C ALA A 162 -16.20 -16.94 -2.07
N ALA A 163 -15.95 -16.64 -3.35
CA ALA A 163 -15.80 -15.27 -3.85
C ALA A 163 -17.11 -14.47 -3.73
N GLY A 164 -18.25 -15.06 -4.12
CA GLY A 164 -19.56 -14.45 -3.93
C GLY A 164 -19.89 -14.20 -2.46
N HIS A 165 -19.57 -15.15 -1.58
CA HIS A 165 -19.78 -15.04 -0.14
C HIS A 165 -18.91 -13.94 0.47
N LEU A 166 -17.62 -13.89 0.11
CA LEU A 166 -16.72 -12.80 0.52
C LEU A 166 -17.28 -11.44 0.10
N ALA A 167 -17.75 -11.32 -1.14
CA ALA A 167 -18.29 -10.07 -1.64
C ALA A 167 -19.54 -9.62 -0.87
N GLU A 168 -20.43 -10.55 -0.56
CA GLU A 168 -21.66 -10.25 0.16
C GLU A 168 -21.40 -9.88 1.63
N VAL A 169 -20.52 -10.63 2.31
CA VAL A 169 -20.13 -10.30 3.69
C VAL A 169 -19.41 -8.95 3.72
N ALA A 170 -18.55 -8.64 2.76
CA ALA A 170 -17.89 -7.33 2.67
C ALA A 170 -18.89 -6.18 2.55
N ARG A 171 -19.93 -6.30 1.71
CA ARG A 171 -21.01 -5.31 1.61
C ARG A 171 -21.74 -5.13 2.94
N GLN A 172 -22.13 -6.23 3.57
CA GLN A 172 -22.87 -6.19 4.83
C GLN A 172 -22.04 -5.57 5.96
N GLN A 173 -20.77 -5.95 6.07
CA GLN A 173 -19.87 -5.43 7.09
C GLN A 173 -19.52 -3.96 6.84
N ARG A 174 -19.55 -3.48 5.59
CA ARG A 174 -19.29 -2.07 5.26
C ARG A 174 -20.29 -1.09 5.88
N GLN A 175 -21.48 -1.57 6.24
CA GLN A 175 -22.49 -0.75 6.93
C GLN A 175 -21.97 -0.21 8.28
N LEU A 176 -21.06 -0.92 8.95
CA LEU A 176 -20.50 -0.49 10.23
C LEU A 176 -19.65 0.79 10.09
N PRO A 177 -18.59 0.83 9.24
CA PRO A 177 -17.88 2.06 8.89
C PRO A 177 -18.78 3.15 8.32
N PHE A 178 -19.73 2.79 7.44
CA PHE A 178 -20.67 3.76 6.88
C PHE A 178 -21.46 4.49 7.97
N ASN A 179 -22.00 3.76 8.94
CA ASN A 179 -22.75 4.37 10.05
C ASN A 179 -21.86 5.28 10.91
N ALA A 180 -20.57 4.94 11.07
CA ALA A 180 -19.61 5.78 11.80
C ALA A 180 -19.30 7.07 11.03
N ALA A 181 -19.07 7.00 9.72
CA ALA A 181 -18.88 8.15 8.85
C ALA A 181 -20.13 9.02 8.77
N PHE A 182 -21.31 8.41 8.63
CA PHE A 182 -22.58 9.11 8.63
C PHE A 182 -22.83 9.87 9.94
N ALA A 183 -22.48 9.27 11.09
CA ALA A 183 -22.59 9.94 12.38
C ALA A 183 -21.70 11.19 12.46
N TRP A 184 -20.50 11.14 11.85
CA TRP A 184 -19.65 12.33 11.69
C TRP A 184 -20.33 13.40 10.84
N HIS A 185 -20.82 13.06 9.64
CA HIS A 185 -21.50 14.02 8.77
C HIS A 185 -22.73 14.66 9.43
N ALA A 186 -23.50 13.87 10.19
CA ALA A 186 -24.65 14.37 10.94
C ALA A 186 -24.22 15.38 12.02
N MET A 187 -23.16 15.09 12.78
CA MET A 187 -22.61 16.01 13.78
C MET A 187 -22.05 17.28 13.14
N ARG A 188 -21.25 17.15 12.08
CA ARG A 188 -20.73 18.30 11.32
C ARG A 188 -21.84 19.21 10.82
N THR A 189 -22.88 18.61 10.23
CA THR A 189 -24.07 19.34 9.77
C THR A 189 -24.80 20.03 10.92
N GLN A 190 -24.89 19.39 12.08
CA GLN A 190 -25.52 19.98 13.27
C GLN A 190 -24.73 21.19 13.78
N VAL A 191 -23.39 21.09 13.87
CA VAL A 191 -22.51 22.20 14.26
C VAL A 191 -22.68 23.38 13.29
N GLN A 192 -22.58 23.11 11.99
CA GLN A 192 -22.73 24.12 10.93
C GLN A 192 -24.12 24.78 10.92
N ARG A 193 -25.17 24.10 11.38
CA ARG A 193 -26.53 24.68 11.54
C ARG A 193 -26.72 25.45 12.84
N SER A 194 -26.05 25.03 13.91
CA SER A 194 -26.20 25.60 15.25
C SER A 194 -25.47 26.95 15.41
N LEU A 195 -24.47 27.20 14.57
CA LEU A 195 -23.70 28.44 14.57
C LEU A 195 -24.16 29.34 13.40
N PRO A 196 -24.51 30.60 13.66
CA PRO A 196 -24.90 31.52 12.60
C PRO A 196 -23.73 31.70 11.61
N ARG A 197 -24.05 31.71 10.32
CA ARG A 197 -23.08 32.06 9.28
C ARG A 197 -22.52 33.45 9.59
N ALA A 198 -21.20 33.58 9.57
CA ALA A 198 -20.53 34.84 9.79
C ALA A 198 -20.24 35.52 8.45
N TRP A 199 -20.19 36.84 8.46
CA TRP A 199 -19.79 37.65 7.31
C TRP A 199 -18.45 38.30 7.62
N ASP A 200 -17.60 38.39 6.61
CA ASP A 200 -16.38 39.16 6.68
C ASP A 200 -16.75 40.65 6.79
N ALA A 201 -16.30 41.30 7.86
CA ALA A 201 -16.70 42.67 8.19
C ALA A 201 -16.11 43.73 7.24
N ALA A 202 -15.09 43.39 6.46
CA ALA A 202 -14.41 44.30 5.54
C ALA A 202 -14.92 44.16 4.09
N THR A 203 -15.32 42.96 3.69
CA THR A 203 -15.71 42.62 2.30
C THR A 203 -17.21 42.34 2.15
N GLY A 204 -17.91 42.02 3.24
CA GLY A 204 -19.32 41.62 3.22
C GLY A 204 -19.55 40.21 2.69
N GLU A 205 -18.49 39.45 2.38
CA GLU A 205 -18.59 38.09 1.89
C GLU A 205 -18.93 37.11 3.01
N LEU A 206 -19.60 36.02 2.65
CA LEU A 206 -20.00 34.99 3.60
C LEU A 206 -18.78 34.13 3.96
N LEU A 207 -18.45 34.05 5.25
CA LEU A 207 -17.35 33.21 5.71
C LEU A 207 -17.70 31.72 5.55
N PRO A 208 -16.69 30.84 5.36
CA PRO A 208 -16.89 29.40 5.31
C PRO A 208 -17.68 28.89 6.52
N PRO A 209 -18.45 27.79 6.37
CA PRO A 209 -19.14 27.17 7.50
C PRO A 209 -18.16 26.85 8.63
N VAL A 210 -18.60 27.05 9.88
CA VAL A 210 -17.78 26.69 11.03
C VAL A 210 -17.62 25.17 11.07
N GLU A 211 -16.38 24.71 11.07
CA GLU A 211 -16.05 23.30 11.21
C GLU A 211 -15.99 22.89 12.70
N PRO A 212 -16.36 21.64 13.04
CA PRO A 212 -16.21 21.12 14.40
C PRO A 212 -14.76 21.16 14.89
N SER A 213 -14.57 21.35 16.19
CA SER A 213 -13.24 21.33 16.79
C SER A 213 -12.59 19.94 16.73
N LEU A 214 -11.27 19.88 16.96
CA LEU A 214 -10.53 18.62 17.01
C LEU A 214 -11.06 17.69 18.12
N VAL A 215 -11.44 18.25 19.28
CA VAL A 215 -12.01 17.50 20.41
C VAL A 215 -13.36 16.88 20.05
N GLU A 216 -14.17 17.54 19.23
CA GLU A 216 -15.45 17.02 18.75
C GLU A 216 -15.27 16.00 17.62
N THR A 217 -14.21 16.11 16.82
CA THR A 217 -13.93 15.26 15.66
C THR A 217 -13.27 13.93 16.04
N MET A 218 -12.34 13.94 17.00
CA MET A 218 -11.51 12.79 17.38
C MET A 218 -12.31 11.52 17.71
N PRO A 219 -13.40 11.55 18.50
CA PRO A 219 -14.17 10.34 18.83
C PRO A 219 -14.82 9.67 17.61
N PHE A 220 -15.11 10.43 16.55
CA PHE A 220 -15.67 9.87 15.31
C PHE A 220 -14.60 9.22 14.44
N GLN A 221 -13.41 9.81 14.37
CA GLN A 221 -12.25 9.20 13.70
C GLN A 221 -11.87 7.88 14.37
N GLU A 222 -11.75 7.87 15.69
CA GLU A 222 -11.44 6.64 16.46
C GLU A 222 -12.51 5.57 16.25
N ARG A 223 -13.80 5.94 16.25
CA ARG A 223 -14.89 5.00 15.99
C ARG A 223 -14.82 4.42 14.57
N LEU A 224 -14.52 5.25 13.58
CA LEU A 224 -14.33 4.80 12.20
C LEU A 224 -13.17 3.80 12.13
N ASP A 225 -12.05 4.08 12.78
CA ASP A 225 -10.90 3.17 12.81
C ASP A 225 -11.20 1.83 13.45
N VAL A 226 -11.86 1.84 14.59
CA VAL A 226 -12.27 0.62 15.28
C VAL A 226 -13.22 -0.20 14.40
N THR A 227 -14.20 0.44 13.74
CA THR A 227 -15.14 -0.27 12.86
C THR A 227 -14.45 -0.82 11.61
N LEU A 228 -13.54 -0.07 10.97
CA LEU A 228 -12.74 -0.56 9.83
C LEU A 228 -11.92 -1.79 10.22
N GLN A 229 -11.26 -1.76 11.38
CA GLN A 229 -10.49 -2.89 11.88
C GLN A 229 -11.38 -4.12 12.15
N GLN A 230 -12.57 -3.92 12.72
CA GLN A 230 -13.55 -4.99 12.93
C GLN A 230 -13.99 -5.65 11.61
N VAL A 231 -14.22 -4.85 10.56
CA VAL A 231 -14.56 -5.37 9.22
C VAL A 231 -13.42 -6.23 8.68
N VAL A 232 -12.17 -5.75 8.76
CA VAL A 232 -11.01 -6.51 8.27
C VAL A 232 -10.91 -7.86 8.99
N GLU A 233 -11.01 -7.88 10.32
CA GLU A 233 -10.96 -9.12 11.09
C GLU A 233 -12.11 -10.08 10.75
N ALA A 234 -13.32 -9.55 10.50
CA ALA A 234 -14.46 -10.35 10.06
C ALA A 234 -14.27 -10.96 8.66
N LEU A 235 -13.54 -10.30 7.75
CA LEU A 235 -13.33 -10.76 6.37
C LEU A 235 -12.18 -11.75 6.21
N ARG A 236 -11.17 -11.74 7.08
CA ARG A 236 -9.99 -12.64 7.00
C ARG A 236 -10.35 -14.12 6.77
N PRO A 237 -11.32 -14.74 7.49
CA PRO A 237 -11.65 -16.15 7.32
C PRO A 237 -12.21 -16.48 5.93
N PHE A 238 -12.96 -15.54 5.33
CA PHE A 238 -13.55 -15.73 4.01
C PHE A 238 -12.49 -15.65 2.90
N VAL A 239 -11.54 -14.71 3.02
CA VAL A 239 -10.38 -14.65 2.12
C VAL A 239 -9.55 -15.93 2.24
N ALA A 240 -9.29 -16.40 3.45
CA ALA A 240 -8.54 -17.64 3.67
C ALA A 240 -9.23 -18.87 3.04
N THR A 241 -10.56 -18.97 3.18
CA THR A 241 -11.37 -20.03 2.57
C THR A 241 -11.28 -19.99 1.04
N LEU A 242 -11.49 -18.81 0.44
CA LEU A 242 -11.38 -18.64 -1.01
C LEU A 242 -9.99 -19.03 -1.52
N VAL A 243 -8.94 -18.55 -0.86
CA VAL A 243 -7.56 -18.87 -1.23
C VAL A 243 -7.28 -20.37 -1.15
N ALA A 244 -7.78 -21.06 -0.12
CA ALA A 244 -7.66 -22.52 0.00
C ALA A 244 -8.32 -23.27 -1.17
N GLU A 245 -9.53 -22.86 -1.57
CA GLU A 245 -10.21 -23.43 -2.74
C GLU A 245 -9.43 -23.18 -4.04
N LEU A 246 -8.87 -21.97 -4.22
CA LEU A 246 -8.05 -21.64 -5.39
C LEU A 246 -6.76 -22.49 -5.47
N TYR A 247 -6.16 -22.83 -4.32
CA TYR A 247 -5.04 -23.78 -4.28
C TYR A 247 -5.45 -25.17 -4.75
N ALA A 248 -6.63 -25.66 -4.33
CA ALA A 248 -7.17 -26.93 -4.80
C ALA A 248 -7.44 -26.91 -6.31
N VAL A 249 -8.03 -25.83 -6.83
CA VAL A 249 -8.26 -25.65 -8.28
C VAL A 249 -6.94 -25.67 -9.05
N ARG A 250 -5.92 -24.94 -8.60
CA ARG A 250 -4.59 -24.91 -9.27
C ARG A 250 -3.91 -26.26 -9.28
N ALA A 251 -4.04 -27.03 -8.21
CA ALA A 251 -3.47 -28.37 -8.12
C ALA A 251 -4.17 -29.34 -9.09
N ALA A 252 -5.49 -29.24 -9.23
CA ALA A 252 -6.27 -30.08 -10.14
C ALA A 252 -6.17 -29.64 -11.62
N LEU A 253 -6.12 -28.33 -11.87
CA LEU A 253 -6.17 -27.71 -13.20
C LEU A 253 -5.06 -26.67 -13.38
N PRO A 254 -3.82 -27.07 -13.73
CA PRO A 254 -2.71 -26.14 -13.86
C PRO A 254 -2.92 -25.05 -14.94
N HIS A 255 -3.71 -25.34 -15.98
CA HIS A 255 -3.94 -24.42 -17.09
C HIS A 255 -4.78 -23.19 -16.72
N VAL A 256 -5.64 -23.27 -15.70
CA VAL A 256 -6.40 -22.10 -15.19
C VAL A 256 -5.65 -21.30 -14.13
N GLY A 257 -4.40 -21.68 -13.80
CA GLY A 257 -3.59 -21.02 -12.78
C GLY A 257 -3.51 -19.49 -12.87
N PRO A 258 -3.36 -18.88 -14.07
CA PRO A 258 -3.38 -17.42 -14.22
C PRO A 258 -4.67 -16.76 -13.72
N TRP A 259 -5.84 -17.38 -13.94
CA TRP A 259 -7.12 -16.87 -13.45
C TRP A 259 -7.27 -17.07 -11.95
N CYS A 260 -6.78 -18.18 -11.40
CA CYS A 260 -6.76 -18.36 -9.94
C CYS A 260 -5.94 -17.26 -9.25
N ASN A 261 -4.78 -16.89 -9.81
CA ASN A 261 -3.96 -15.80 -9.28
C ASN A 261 -4.68 -14.45 -9.35
N TRP A 262 -5.45 -14.21 -10.41
CA TRP A 262 -6.26 -12.99 -10.54
C TRP A 262 -7.35 -12.91 -9.46
N VAL A 263 -8.08 -14.00 -9.21
CA VAL A 263 -9.09 -14.05 -8.14
C VAL A 263 -8.45 -13.86 -6.76
N GLU A 264 -7.30 -14.50 -6.50
CA GLU A 264 -6.57 -14.32 -5.24
C GLU A 264 -6.13 -12.86 -5.05
N ALA A 265 -5.59 -12.23 -6.09
CA ALA A 265 -5.19 -10.82 -6.03
C ALA A 265 -6.38 -9.89 -5.76
N ALA A 266 -7.52 -10.11 -6.45
CA ALA A 266 -8.74 -9.34 -6.22
C ALA A 266 -9.26 -9.52 -4.79
N ALA A 267 -9.23 -10.74 -4.24
CA ALA A 267 -9.63 -11.00 -2.86
C ALA A 267 -8.76 -10.27 -1.83
N ARG A 268 -7.44 -10.15 -2.09
CA ARG A 268 -6.53 -9.36 -1.24
C ARG A 268 -6.84 -7.86 -1.32
N MET A 269 -7.12 -7.35 -2.52
CA MET A 269 -7.54 -5.95 -2.69
C MET A 269 -8.84 -5.64 -1.93
N VAL A 270 -9.80 -6.58 -1.86
CA VAL A 270 -11.03 -6.40 -1.05
C VAL A 270 -10.69 -6.16 0.43
N LEU A 271 -9.73 -6.92 0.98
CA LEU A 271 -9.29 -6.76 2.36
C LEU A 271 -8.62 -5.40 2.59
N GLU A 272 -7.76 -4.97 1.66
CA GLU A 272 -7.07 -3.67 1.72
C GLU A 272 -8.05 -2.48 1.60
N ALA A 273 -8.99 -2.54 0.66
CA ALA A 273 -10.03 -1.53 0.50
C ALA A 273 -10.95 -1.46 1.73
N SER A 274 -11.30 -2.61 2.30
CA SER A 274 -12.12 -2.69 3.52
C SER A 274 -11.45 -2.06 4.74
N ALA A 275 -10.11 -1.97 4.76
CA ALA A 275 -9.33 -1.38 5.84
C ALA A 275 -9.26 0.16 5.80
N ARG A 276 -9.77 0.79 4.75
CA ARG A 276 -9.62 2.23 4.53
C ARG A 276 -10.98 2.88 4.29
N TRP A 277 -11.07 4.17 4.59
CA TRP A 277 -12.17 5.05 4.19
C TRP A 277 -11.57 6.37 3.69
N PRO A 278 -12.10 7.00 2.62
CA PRO A 278 -11.58 8.29 2.12
C PRO A 278 -11.73 9.44 3.13
N GLY A 279 -10.63 10.18 3.37
CA GLY A 279 -10.61 11.35 4.25
C GLY A 279 -10.42 11.01 5.74
N ARG A 280 -9.80 11.95 6.47
CA ARG A 280 -9.72 11.94 7.94
C ARG A 280 -9.94 13.36 8.48
N PRO A 281 -11.16 13.69 8.93
CA PRO A 281 -12.37 12.87 9.04
C PRO A 281 -12.98 12.48 7.67
N PRO A 282 -13.90 11.49 7.60
CA PRO A 282 -14.43 11.02 6.32
C PRO A 282 -15.17 12.14 5.58
N GLU A 283 -14.83 12.36 4.31
CA GLU A 283 -15.37 13.45 3.48
C GLU A 283 -16.21 12.93 2.30
N ASP A 284 -15.81 11.80 1.70
CA ASP A 284 -16.41 11.24 0.48
C ASP A 284 -17.05 9.87 0.72
N ASP A 285 -17.96 9.50 -0.18
CA ASP A 285 -18.52 8.15 -0.29
C ASP A 285 -17.45 7.16 -0.76
N ASP A 286 -17.49 5.95 -0.21
CA ASP A 286 -16.52 4.89 -0.52
C ASP A 286 -16.88 4.14 -1.81
N GLU A 287 -16.47 4.69 -2.95
CA GLU A 287 -16.59 3.99 -4.25
C GLU A 287 -15.55 2.87 -4.40
N VAL A 288 -14.43 2.96 -3.69
CA VAL A 288 -13.27 2.07 -3.84
C VAL A 288 -13.62 0.61 -3.52
N LEU A 289 -14.35 0.35 -2.44
CA LEU A 289 -14.74 -1.03 -2.11
C LEU A 289 -15.69 -1.61 -3.18
N ALA A 290 -16.64 -0.82 -3.67
CA ALA A 290 -17.60 -1.27 -4.67
C ALA A 290 -16.92 -1.66 -5.99
N GLU A 291 -15.93 -0.88 -6.43
CA GLU A 291 -15.11 -1.17 -7.61
C GLU A 291 -14.33 -2.48 -7.43
N VAL A 292 -13.66 -2.64 -6.29
CA VAL A 292 -12.84 -3.82 -6.01
C VAL A 292 -13.70 -5.09 -5.87
N LEU A 293 -14.90 -4.98 -5.30
CA LEU A 293 -15.86 -6.09 -5.25
C LEU A 293 -16.35 -6.49 -6.65
N THR A 294 -16.55 -5.52 -7.53
CA THR A 294 -16.91 -5.77 -8.92
C THR A 294 -15.79 -6.52 -9.64
N GLU A 295 -14.54 -6.12 -9.41
CA GLU A 295 -13.36 -6.78 -9.97
C GLU A 295 -13.19 -8.23 -9.46
N LEU A 296 -13.44 -8.50 -8.16
CA LEU A 296 -13.43 -9.86 -7.63
C LEU A 296 -14.45 -10.77 -8.33
N LEU A 297 -15.68 -10.29 -8.51
CA LEU A 297 -16.74 -11.06 -9.17
C LEU A 297 -16.46 -11.26 -10.67
N ARG A 298 -15.87 -10.26 -11.33
CA ARG A 298 -15.40 -10.35 -12.72
C ARG A 298 -14.31 -11.42 -12.85
N ALA A 299 -13.28 -11.39 -11.99
CA ALA A 299 -12.22 -12.38 -11.98
C ALA A 299 -12.75 -13.80 -11.73
N SER A 300 -13.69 -13.96 -10.80
CA SER A 300 -14.34 -15.25 -10.50
C SER A 300 -15.15 -15.79 -11.69
N THR A 301 -15.83 -14.90 -12.43
CA THR A 301 -16.59 -15.26 -13.63
C THR A 301 -15.65 -15.67 -14.75
N ALA A 302 -14.54 -14.94 -14.94
CA ALA A 302 -13.52 -15.27 -15.94
C ALA A 302 -12.84 -16.62 -15.65
N LEU A 303 -12.55 -16.93 -14.37
CA LEU A 303 -12.06 -18.25 -13.96
C LEU A 303 -13.05 -19.37 -14.33
N SER A 304 -14.34 -19.16 -14.06
CA SER A 304 -15.39 -20.15 -14.37
C SER A 304 -15.51 -20.38 -15.89
N ALA A 305 -15.47 -19.30 -16.70
CA ALA A 305 -15.48 -19.38 -18.15
C ALA A 305 -14.23 -20.06 -18.71
N ALA A 306 -13.04 -19.76 -18.16
CA ALA A 306 -11.78 -20.38 -18.53
C ALA A 306 -11.80 -21.89 -18.31
N TRP A 307 -12.32 -22.32 -17.15
CA TRP A 307 -12.51 -23.74 -16.84
C TRP A 307 -13.47 -24.44 -17.79
N GLN A 308 -14.57 -23.79 -18.18
CA GLN A 308 -15.55 -24.35 -19.13
C GLN A 308 -15.09 -24.35 -20.59
N GLY A 309 -13.89 -23.83 -20.88
CA GLY A 309 -13.39 -23.69 -22.25
C GLY A 309 -14.14 -22.64 -23.08
N GLN A 310 -14.87 -21.75 -22.43
CA GLN A 310 -15.57 -20.64 -23.09
C GLN A 310 -14.61 -19.50 -23.40
N PRO A 311 -14.92 -18.63 -24.39
CA PRO A 311 -14.19 -17.39 -24.60
C PRO A 311 -14.14 -16.59 -23.30
N THR A 312 -12.93 -16.35 -22.78
CA THR A 312 -12.72 -15.71 -21.48
C THR A 312 -11.74 -14.56 -21.61
N GLU A 313 -11.89 -13.57 -20.74
CA GLU A 313 -10.95 -12.48 -20.61
C GLU A 313 -9.62 -12.99 -20.05
N GLN A 314 -8.51 -12.49 -20.60
CA GLN A 314 -7.20 -12.83 -20.06
C GLN A 314 -6.95 -12.04 -18.76
N PRO A 315 -6.31 -12.66 -17.75
CA PRO A 315 -5.93 -11.96 -16.53
C PRO A 315 -5.16 -10.67 -16.85
N PRO A 316 -5.47 -9.56 -16.17
CA PRO A 316 -4.71 -8.34 -16.33
C PRO A 316 -3.23 -8.62 -16.03
N LYS A 317 -2.33 -8.04 -16.82
CA LYS A 317 -0.89 -8.16 -16.53
C LYS A 317 -0.67 -7.68 -15.10
N PRO A 318 -0.01 -8.47 -14.23
CA PRO A 318 0.23 -8.07 -12.86
C PRO A 318 0.94 -6.72 -12.91
N THR A 319 0.33 -5.72 -12.28
CA THR A 319 1.01 -4.48 -11.96
C THR A 319 2.26 -4.90 -11.18
N PRO A 320 3.48 -4.53 -11.60
CA PRO A 320 4.66 -4.88 -10.85
C PRO A 320 4.43 -4.46 -9.39
N PRO A 321 4.78 -5.30 -8.41
CA PRO A 321 4.62 -4.92 -7.01
C PRO A 321 5.24 -3.53 -6.86
N PRO A 322 4.61 -2.60 -6.14
CA PRO A 322 5.30 -1.36 -5.81
C PRO A 322 6.64 -1.80 -5.23
N SER A 323 7.73 -1.47 -5.93
CA SER A 323 9.07 -1.72 -5.40
C SER A 323 9.05 -1.19 -3.99
N GLU A 324 9.50 -1.98 -3.00
CA GLU A 324 9.76 -1.45 -1.65
C GLU A 324 10.36 -0.06 -1.85
N PRO A 325 9.73 1.01 -1.31
CA PRO A 325 10.13 2.35 -1.67
C PRO A 325 11.61 2.45 -1.38
N VAL A 326 12.42 2.47 -2.44
CA VAL A 326 13.87 2.52 -2.33
C VAL A 326 14.13 3.80 -1.59
N GLU A 327 14.56 3.66 -0.33
CA GLU A 327 14.78 4.78 0.56
C GLU A 327 15.63 5.81 -0.19
N THR A 328 15.04 6.96 -0.50
CA THR A 328 15.76 8.02 -1.19
C THR A 328 16.94 8.44 -0.33
N ASN A 329 18.02 8.94 -0.94
CA ASN A 329 19.17 9.42 -0.16
C ASN A 329 18.76 10.46 0.90
N ALA A 330 17.76 11.30 0.61
CA ALA A 330 17.21 12.27 1.56
C ALA A 330 16.51 11.59 2.76
N GLN A 331 15.72 10.53 2.52
CA GLN A 331 15.07 9.75 3.58
C GLN A 331 16.12 9.03 4.44
N ARG A 332 17.13 8.42 3.81
CA ARG A 332 18.26 7.76 4.50
C ARG A 332 19.00 8.73 5.42
N LEU A 333 19.45 9.86 4.89
CA LEU A 333 20.18 10.87 5.66
C LEU A 333 19.33 11.42 6.81
N THR A 334 18.03 11.62 6.60
CA THR A 334 17.11 12.06 7.66
C THR A 334 16.99 11.02 8.78
N ARG A 335 16.89 9.74 8.42
CA ARG A 335 16.80 8.63 9.39
C ARG A 335 18.10 8.47 10.16
N GLU A 336 19.25 8.43 9.48
CA GLU A 336 20.57 8.33 10.10
C GLU A 336 20.85 9.49 11.05
N HIS A 337 20.46 10.71 10.67
CA HIS A 337 20.55 11.89 11.54
C HIS A 337 19.70 11.74 12.81
N ARG A 338 18.44 11.31 12.67
CA ARG A 338 17.56 11.06 13.85
C ARG A 338 18.12 10.00 14.77
N GLU A 339 18.59 8.88 14.22
CA GLU A 339 19.21 7.80 14.99
C GLU A 339 20.44 8.30 15.75
N LEU A 340 21.31 9.11 15.11
CA LEU A 340 22.45 9.73 15.77
C LEU A 340 22.05 10.63 16.94
N LEU A 341 21.04 11.48 16.77
CA LEU A 341 20.56 12.37 17.84
C LEU A 341 19.93 11.57 18.98
N GLU A 342 19.16 10.51 18.71
CA GLU A 342 18.61 9.63 19.74
C GLU A 342 19.70 8.96 20.58
N ARG A 343 20.81 8.53 19.95
CA ARG A 343 21.98 8.02 20.69
C ARG A 343 22.63 9.07 21.60
N ALA A 344 22.58 10.35 21.24
CA ALA A 344 23.20 11.44 22.00
C ALA A 344 22.30 12.05 23.08
N ARG A 345 20.97 11.92 22.96
CA ARG A 345 19.99 12.42 23.95
C ARG A 345 20.25 12.04 25.42
N PRO A 346 20.81 10.85 25.76
CA PRO A 346 21.19 10.54 27.13
C PRO A 346 22.11 11.58 27.79
N TRP A 347 23.06 12.19 27.06
CA TRP A 347 23.97 13.22 27.58
C TRP A 347 23.25 14.53 27.94
N ALA A 348 22.15 14.84 27.26
CA ALA A 348 21.30 15.97 27.64
C ALA A 348 20.49 15.69 28.91
N ARG A 349 20.03 14.44 29.09
CA ARG A 349 19.19 14.04 30.22
C ARG A 349 19.98 13.77 31.51
N VAL A 350 21.21 13.26 31.39
CA VAL A 350 22.02 12.77 32.50
C VAL A 350 23.36 13.49 32.53
N GLY A 351 23.64 14.18 33.64
CA GLY A 351 24.87 14.98 33.80
C GLY A 351 26.15 14.19 34.08
N GLY A 352 26.07 12.89 34.36
CA GLY A 352 27.22 12.07 34.79
C GLY A 352 27.89 11.23 33.70
N LEU A 353 27.46 11.31 32.44
CA LEU A 353 28.02 10.50 31.35
C LEU A 353 29.41 11.00 30.92
N PRO A 354 30.40 10.11 30.71
CA PRO A 354 31.74 10.54 30.28
C PRO A 354 31.69 11.18 28.89
N TYR A 355 32.70 12.01 28.60
CA TYR A 355 32.91 12.54 27.26
C TYR A 355 33.15 11.40 26.24
N ASP A 356 32.43 11.46 25.12
CA ASP A 356 32.60 10.55 23.98
C ASP A 356 33.05 11.34 22.74
N ALA A 357 34.34 11.20 22.40
CA ALA A 357 34.93 11.91 21.27
C ALA A 357 34.35 11.49 19.92
N ASN A 358 34.05 10.20 19.73
CA ASN A 358 33.50 9.70 18.47
C ASN A 358 32.08 10.22 18.26
N LEU A 359 31.25 10.19 19.31
CA LEU A 359 29.90 10.72 19.25
C LEU A 359 29.91 12.23 19.00
N TYR A 360 30.81 12.96 19.63
CA TYR A 360 31.00 14.40 19.39
C TYR A 360 31.36 14.69 17.93
N THR A 361 32.37 14.00 17.36
CA THR A 361 32.77 14.18 15.96
C THR A 361 31.63 13.84 15.00
N ASN A 362 30.86 12.78 15.26
CA ASN A 362 29.71 12.41 14.44
C ASN A 362 28.62 13.50 14.45
N LEU A 363 28.35 14.12 15.60
CA LEU A 363 27.38 15.22 15.72
C LEU A 363 27.84 16.48 14.97
N ILE A 364 29.14 16.81 15.01
CA ILE A 364 29.69 17.90 14.19
C ILE A 364 29.52 17.61 12.70
N GLY A 365 29.83 16.38 12.25
CA GLY A 365 29.62 15.99 10.86
C GLY A 365 28.17 16.10 10.42
N ALA A 366 27.23 15.73 11.31
CA ALA A 366 25.79 15.82 11.06
C ALA A 366 25.24 17.25 11.09
N ALA A 367 25.94 18.21 11.72
CA ALA A 367 25.53 19.62 11.71
C ALA A 367 25.45 20.21 10.30
N ARG A 368 26.22 19.67 9.33
CA ARG A 368 26.11 20.07 7.92
C ARG A 368 24.77 19.70 7.30
N PHE A 369 24.25 18.51 7.61
CA PHE A 369 22.89 18.11 7.20
C PHE A 369 21.84 18.96 7.92
N ALA A 370 22.02 19.19 9.23
CA ALA A 370 21.08 19.96 10.04
C ALA A 370 21.00 21.46 9.67
N LEU A 371 22.06 22.01 9.06
CA LEU A 371 22.11 23.38 8.52
C LEU A 371 21.11 23.60 7.37
N ASP A 372 20.82 22.55 6.60
CA ASP A 372 19.88 22.63 5.47
C ASP A 372 18.42 22.39 5.90
N LEU A 373 18.17 22.16 7.20
CA LEU A 373 16.82 22.00 7.74
C LEU A 373 16.22 23.36 8.14
N PRO A 374 15.04 23.73 7.59
CA PRO A 374 14.25 24.87 8.02
C PRO A 374 14.03 24.95 9.53
N GLU A 375 14.02 26.14 10.11
CA GLU A 375 13.70 26.39 11.53
C GLU A 375 12.19 26.27 11.82
N LEU A 376 11.60 25.14 11.46
CA LEU A 376 10.17 24.82 11.64
C LEU A 376 9.96 24.00 12.91
N LEU A 377 8.72 24.02 13.43
CA LEU A 377 8.33 23.24 14.61
C LEU A 377 8.67 21.76 14.45
N MET A 378 8.40 21.18 13.28
CA MET A 378 8.74 19.78 12.97
C MET A 378 10.24 19.46 12.98
N HIS A 379 11.09 20.47 12.75
CA HIS A 379 12.55 20.32 12.72
C HIS A 379 13.24 20.72 14.02
N LEU A 380 12.56 21.38 14.96
CA LEU A 380 13.12 21.71 16.27
C LEU A 380 13.89 20.54 16.95
N PRO A 381 13.41 19.29 16.97
CA PRO A 381 14.12 18.20 17.63
C PRO A 381 15.34 17.68 16.85
N VAL A 382 15.54 18.11 15.60
CA VAL A 382 16.56 17.60 14.67
C VAL A 382 17.40 18.68 13.98
N GLY A 383 17.07 19.96 14.16
CA GLY A 383 17.71 21.07 13.50
C GLY A 383 19.12 21.35 14.02
N LEU A 384 19.74 22.40 13.47
CA LEU A 384 21.11 22.76 13.80
C LEU A 384 21.34 22.94 15.31
N THR A 385 20.49 23.72 15.99
CA THR A 385 20.59 23.96 17.44
C THR A 385 20.48 22.69 18.26
N ALA A 386 19.57 21.77 17.91
CA ALA A 386 19.44 20.50 18.61
C ALA A 386 20.71 19.64 18.43
N THR A 387 21.25 19.64 17.22
CA THR A 387 22.46 18.89 16.87
C THR A 387 23.70 19.42 17.59
N THR A 388 23.93 20.74 17.53
CA THR A 388 25.07 21.38 18.21
C THR A 388 24.92 21.38 19.72
N GLY A 389 23.69 21.49 20.23
CA GLY A 389 23.37 21.39 21.65
C GLY A 389 23.72 20.02 22.19
N LEU A 390 23.32 18.94 21.50
CA LEU A 390 23.71 17.58 21.89
C LEU A 390 25.23 17.37 21.81
N ALA A 391 25.90 17.95 20.81
CA ALA A 391 27.37 17.90 20.75
C ALA A 391 28.01 18.56 21.98
N ALA A 392 27.55 19.76 22.36
CA ALA A 392 28.03 20.43 23.56
C ALA A 392 27.76 19.62 24.85
N HIS A 393 26.59 18.98 24.95
CA HIS A 393 26.25 18.10 26.07
C HIS A 393 27.13 16.85 26.13
N VAL A 394 27.51 16.28 24.98
CA VAL A 394 28.48 15.18 24.93
C VAL A 394 29.84 15.64 25.43
N ALA A 395 30.25 16.87 25.10
CA ALA A 395 31.50 17.48 25.56
C ALA A 395 31.49 17.95 27.03
N ARG A 396 30.33 17.97 27.70
CA ARG A 396 30.14 18.52 29.06
C ARG A 396 31.16 18.03 30.08
N ASN A 397 31.48 16.74 30.04
CA ASN A 397 32.36 16.09 31.02
C ASN A 397 33.78 15.85 30.47
N ALA A 398 34.18 16.55 29.41
CA ALA A 398 35.57 16.58 28.99
C ALA A 398 36.44 17.26 30.07
N ASP A 399 37.71 16.88 30.17
CA ASP A 399 38.67 17.60 30.99
C ASP A 399 38.90 19.02 30.43
N ASP A 400 39.45 19.91 31.25
CA ASP A 400 39.57 21.34 30.91
C ASP A 400 40.48 21.61 29.70
N ALA A 401 41.53 20.80 29.51
CA ALA A 401 42.42 20.94 28.36
C ALA A 401 41.69 20.52 27.07
N THR A 402 41.00 19.38 27.11
CA THR A 402 40.18 18.89 26.00
C THR A 402 39.07 19.88 25.67
N LEU A 403 38.30 20.36 26.65
CA LEU A 403 37.21 21.30 26.41
C LEU A 403 37.71 22.61 25.77
N ALA A 404 38.88 23.11 26.19
CA ALA A 404 39.49 24.29 25.58
C ALA A 404 39.83 24.09 24.10
N VAL A 405 40.32 22.91 23.71
CA VAL A 405 40.58 22.54 22.31
C VAL A 405 39.27 22.42 21.52
N LEU A 406 38.24 21.78 22.10
CA LEU A 406 36.93 21.65 21.45
C LEU A 406 36.29 23.01 21.15
N ILE A 407 36.49 24.01 22.01
CA ILE A 407 36.02 25.38 21.77
C ILE A 407 36.76 26.02 20.57
N ASP A 408 38.08 25.83 20.48
CA ASP A 408 38.88 26.33 19.35
C ASP A 408 38.46 25.66 18.03
N ASP A 409 38.32 24.34 18.06
CA ASP A 409 37.89 23.53 16.92
C ASP A 409 36.47 23.88 16.48
N ALA A 410 35.57 24.13 17.43
CA ALA A 410 34.22 24.60 17.15
C ALA A 410 34.22 25.96 16.43
N ALA A 411 35.11 26.87 16.84
CA ALA A 411 35.25 28.17 16.18
C ALA A 411 35.89 28.08 14.79
N ALA A 412 36.68 27.04 14.54
CA ALA A 412 37.27 26.76 13.24
C ALA A 412 36.27 26.13 12.24
N GLN A 413 35.14 25.61 12.71
CA GLN A 413 34.14 24.98 11.84
C GLN A 413 33.62 25.93 10.76
N ARG A 414 33.15 25.34 9.66
CA ARG A 414 32.44 26.03 8.59
C ARG A 414 31.21 25.20 8.20
N PRO A 415 30.08 25.82 7.85
CA PRO A 415 29.84 27.27 7.71
C PRO A 415 29.70 28.05 9.02
N LEU A 416 29.59 29.39 8.90
CA LEU A 416 29.51 30.32 10.03
C LEU A 416 28.39 29.96 11.02
N ALA A 417 27.21 29.56 10.53
CA ALA A 417 26.09 29.15 11.38
C ALA A 417 26.43 27.93 12.26
N ILE A 418 27.17 26.95 11.73
CA ILE A 418 27.61 25.78 12.52
C ILE A 418 28.57 26.21 13.62
N ALA A 419 29.60 26.99 13.26
CA ALA A 419 30.61 27.46 14.21
C ALA A 419 30.00 28.28 15.34
N VAL A 420 29.19 29.29 15.00
CA VAL A 420 28.55 30.16 15.99
C VAL A 420 27.58 29.36 16.87
N SER A 421 26.78 28.46 16.29
CA SER A 421 25.84 27.65 17.08
C SER A 421 26.59 26.74 18.05
N LEU A 422 27.60 26.01 17.58
CA LEU A 422 28.38 25.09 18.42
C LEU A 422 29.15 25.79 19.53
N VAL A 423 29.83 26.90 19.23
CA VAL A 423 30.56 27.69 20.24
C VAL A 423 29.62 28.25 21.30
N ARG A 424 28.42 28.72 20.90
CA ARG A 424 27.42 29.22 21.85
C ARG A 424 26.86 28.11 22.74
N GLU A 425 26.59 26.92 22.18
CA GLU A 425 26.15 25.78 22.98
C GLU A 425 27.24 25.32 23.97
N LEU A 426 28.51 25.31 23.55
CA LEU A 426 29.64 25.04 24.45
C LEU A 426 29.79 26.10 25.55
N MET A 427 29.55 27.39 25.24
CA MET A 427 29.50 28.47 26.22
C MET A 427 28.41 28.22 27.27
N PHE A 428 27.20 27.81 26.84
CA PHE A 428 26.13 27.49 27.78
C PHE A 428 26.46 26.28 28.65
N VAL A 429 27.05 25.23 28.10
CA VAL A 429 27.50 24.06 28.87
C VAL A 429 28.62 24.41 29.85
N ALA A 430 29.58 25.25 29.46
CA ALA A 430 30.63 25.75 30.35
C ALA A 430 30.04 26.55 31.53
N LYS A 431 29.03 27.39 31.24
CA LYS A 431 28.28 28.11 32.27
C LYS A 431 27.52 27.17 33.21
N GLU A 432 26.80 26.18 32.67
CA GLU A 432 26.08 25.16 33.45
C GLU A 432 27.02 24.39 34.38
N THR A 433 28.23 24.07 33.90
CA THR A 433 29.26 23.32 34.64
C THR A 433 30.16 24.21 35.50
N GLN A 434 29.85 25.51 35.61
CA GLN A 434 30.58 26.48 36.42
C GLN A 434 32.08 26.60 36.05
N ARG A 435 32.39 26.59 34.75
CA ARG A 435 33.74 26.76 34.18
C ARG A 435 33.89 28.15 33.55
N PRO A 436 34.16 29.21 34.33
CA PRO A 436 34.12 30.59 33.85
C PRO A 436 35.17 30.90 32.77
N ASP A 437 36.35 30.30 32.84
CA ASP A 437 37.42 30.53 31.85
C ASP A 437 37.02 29.98 30.46
N HIS A 438 36.36 28.82 30.42
CA HIS A 438 35.84 28.24 29.18
C HIS A 438 34.60 28.98 28.66
N GLU A 439 33.72 29.44 29.55
CA GLU A 439 32.60 30.31 29.19
C GLU A 439 33.11 31.59 28.51
N GLU A 440 34.10 32.24 29.12
CA GLU A 440 34.73 33.46 28.60
C GLU A 440 35.37 33.21 27.23
N LYS A 441 36.19 32.17 27.11
CA LYS A 441 36.82 31.78 25.84
C LYS A 441 35.78 31.57 24.74
N ALA A 442 34.75 30.77 25.00
CA ALA A 442 33.69 30.51 24.02
C ALA A 442 32.93 31.79 23.64
N ARG A 443 32.66 32.68 24.61
CA ARG A 443 32.04 33.99 24.38
C ARG A 443 32.89 34.88 23.47
N GLU A 444 34.21 34.92 23.67
CA GLU A 444 35.14 35.66 22.81
C GLU A 444 35.12 35.13 21.36
N HIS A 445 35.18 33.81 21.19
CA HIS A 445 35.08 33.19 19.86
C HIS A 445 33.75 33.50 19.18
N ALA A 446 32.62 33.37 19.87
CA ALA A 446 31.30 33.71 19.32
C ALA A 446 31.21 35.18 18.92
N THR A 447 31.73 36.08 19.77
CA THR A 447 31.76 37.53 19.51
C THR A 447 32.59 37.85 18.28
N ARG A 448 33.78 37.27 18.18
CA ARG A 448 34.70 37.43 17.05
C ARG A 448 34.07 36.96 15.74
N LEU A 449 33.55 35.73 15.71
CA LEU A 449 32.90 35.15 14.52
C LEU A 449 31.75 36.02 14.01
N LEU A 450 30.90 36.53 14.91
CA LEU A 450 29.74 37.35 14.55
C LEU A 450 30.12 38.77 14.08
N ARG A 451 31.17 39.37 14.67
CA ARG A 451 31.64 40.72 14.31
C ARG A 451 32.54 40.74 13.07
N GLU A 452 33.30 39.69 12.82
CA GLU A 452 34.22 39.61 11.68
C GLU A 452 33.58 38.99 10.43
N ALA A 453 32.33 38.52 10.52
CA ALA A 453 31.59 38.01 9.37
C ALA A 453 31.48 39.06 8.24
N ASP A 454 31.98 38.70 7.05
CA ASP A 454 31.97 39.55 5.87
C ASP A 454 30.64 39.47 5.11
N TRP A 455 29.67 40.25 5.56
CA TRP A 455 28.34 40.33 4.93
C TRP A 455 28.36 40.98 3.52
N ALA A 456 29.51 41.45 3.01
CA ALA A 456 29.65 41.83 1.62
C ALA A 456 29.90 40.63 0.69
N ASP A 457 30.34 39.50 1.23
CA ASP A 457 30.53 38.25 0.49
C ASP A 457 29.18 37.51 0.34
N GLN A 458 28.73 37.36 -0.90
CA GLN A 458 27.50 36.65 -1.25
C GLN A 458 27.49 35.19 -0.76
N THR A 459 28.66 34.54 -0.69
CA THR A 459 28.74 33.12 -0.28
C THR A 459 28.30 32.93 1.17
N ILE A 460 28.54 33.90 2.06
CA ILE A 460 28.09 33.84 3.46
C ILE A 460 26.57 33.81 3.54
N TRP A 461 25.87 34.59 2.70
CA TRP A 461 24.41 34.59 2.66
C TRP A 461 23.87 33.26 2.15
N VAL A 462 24.39 32.75 1.04
CA VAL A 462 23.90 31.53 0.38
C VAL A 462 24.08 30.31 1.27
N VAL A 463 25.28 30.15 1.85
CA VAL A 463 25.62 28.96 2.64
C VAL A 463 24.89 28.94 3.98
N ASN A 464 24.55 30.11 4.54
CA ASN A 464 23.85 30.21 5.83
C ASN A 464 22.37 30.60 5.67
N ARG A 465 21.79 30.47 4.47
CA ARG A 465 20.51 31.08 4.07
C ARG A 465 19.35 30.92 5.08
N LEU A 466 19.24 29.77 5.75
CA LEU A 466 18.16 29.48 6.71
C LEU A 466 18.41 30.07 8.11
N HIS A 467 19.63 30.54 8.38
CA HIS A 467 20.09 30.99 9.70
C HIS A 467 20.63 32.43 9.68
N VAL A 468 20.65 33.11 8.54
CA VAL A 468 21.15 34.49 8.40
C VAL A 468 20.44 35.45 9.36
N ARG A 469 19.10 35.45 9.36
CA ARG A 469 18.30 36.29 10.26
C ARG A 469 18.69 36.12 11.73
N ARG A 470 18.94 34.88 12.15
CA ARG A 470 19.36 34.55 13.52
C ARG A 470 20.79 35.01 13.81
N LEU A 471 21.72 34.78 12.89
CA LEU A 471 23.11 35.24 13.01
C LEU A 471 23.18 36.76 13.17
N LEU A 472 22.48 37.50 12.31
CA LEU A 472 22.41 38.97 12.37
C LEU A 472 21.71 39.45 13.64
N GLY A 473 20.66 38.75 14.09
CA GLY A 473 20.03 39.00 15.39
C GLY A 473 20.99 38.83 16.57
N TRP A 474 21.81 37.78 16.56
CA TRP A 474 22.85 37.59 17.57
C TRP A 474 23.95 38.66 17.47
N THR A 475 24.40 39.03 16.27
CA THR A 475 25.33 40.14 16.07
C THR A 475 24.78 41.43 16.67
N ALA A 476 23.50 41.74 16.43
CA ALA A 476 22.85 42.92 16.99
C ALA A 476 22.77 42.87 18.53
N SER A 477 22.59 41.69 19.13
CA SER A 477 22.56 41.53 20.59
C SER A 477 23.92 41.73 21.29
N ILE A 478 25.03 41.49 20.59
CA ILE A 478 26.40 41.67 21.12
C ILE A 478 27.05 43.00 20.68
N SER A 479 26.37 43.74 19.80
CA SER A 479 26.80 45.04 19.29
C SER A 479 25.63 46.01 19.43
N THR A 480 25.16 46.61 18.34
CA THR A 480 23.94 47.40 18.31
C THR A 480 23.16 47.13 17.03
N ALA A 481 21.84 47.31 17.07
CA ALA A 481 21.01 47.18 15.88
C ALA A 481 21.39 48.20 14.79
N HIS A 482 21.87 49.39 15.18
CA HIS A 482 22.33 50.41 14.26
C HIS A 482 23.60 49.99 13.50
N GLU A 483 24.61 49.45 14.19
CA GLU A 483 25.84 48.98 13.54
C GLU A 483 25.58 47.90 12.49
N VAL A 484 24.72 46.92 12.81
CA VAL A 484 24.35 45.87 11.86
C VAL A 484 23.61 46.45 10.66
N ARG A 485 22.70 47.41 10.88
CA ARG A 485 21.94 48.10 9.84
C ARG A 485 22.86 48.82 8.86
N GLU A 486 23.78 49.63 9.37
CA GLU A 486 24.72 50.39 8.55
C GLU A 486 25.64 49.46 7.75
N ARG A 487 26.14 48.39 8.36
CA ARG A 487 27.00 47.43 7.66
C ARG A 487 26.28 46.76 6.48
N ILE A 488 25.03 46.30 6.68
CA ILE A 488 24.24 45.68 5.59
C ILE A 488 23.91 46.73 4.52
N ALA A 489 23.52 47.94 4.93
CA ALA A 489 23.23 49.05 4.01
C ALA A 489 24.42 49.40 3.12
N MET A 490 25.62 49.55 3.71
CA MET A 490 26.86 49.80 2.99
C MET A 490 27.20 48.65 2.03
N SER A 491 27.03 47.40 2.48
CA SER A 491 27.30 46.22 1.66
C SER A 491 26.39 46.18 0.43
N LEU A 492 25.08 46.43 0.61
CA LEU A 492 24.11 46.46 -0.48
C LEU A 492 24.34 47.63 -1.44
N SER A 493 24.66 48.82 -0.92
CA SER A 493 24.97 49.99 -1.75
C SER A 493 26.23 49.79 -2.60
N GLY A 494 27.23 49.08 -2.07
CA GLY A 494 28.45 48.73 -2.79
C GLY A 494 28.28 47.55 -3.76
N ARG A 495 27.35 46.63 -3.49
CA ARG A 495 27.08 45.41 -4.27
C ARG A 495 25.57 45.16 -4.39
N PRO A 496 24.90 45.80 -5.37
CA PRO A 496 23.46 45.66 -5.59
C PRO A 496 22.98 44.22 -5.82
N GLU A 497 23.84 43.35 -6.32
CA GLU A 497 23.59 41.92 -6.52
C GLU A 497 23.29 41.14 -5.22
N LEU A 498 23.63 41.71 -4.05
CA LEU A 498 23.31 41.10 -2.76
C LEU A 498 21.81 41.13 -2.43
N LEU A 499 21.01 41.94 -3.14
CA LEU A 499 19.58 42.11 -2.86
C LEU A 499 18.85 40.77 -2.70
N GLU A 500 18.97 39.87 -3.68
CA GLU A 500 18.28 38.57 -3.64
C GLU A 500 18.72 37.70 -2.45
N SER A 501 20.01 37.74 -2.12
CA SER A 501 20.58 36.99 -1.00
C SER A 501 20.13 37.54 0.35
N ILE A 502 19.96 38.87 0.46
CA ILE A 502 19.39 39.54 1.62
C ILE A 502 17.92 39.17 1.78
N LEU A 503 17.13 39.22 0.69
CA LEU A 503 15.71 38.87 0.71
C LEU A 503 15.47 37.43 1.18
N LEU A 504 16.26 36.47 0.67
CA LEU A 504 16.20 35.08 1.12
C LEU A 504 16.67 34.92 2.57
N GLY A 505 17.78 35.58 2.95
CA GLY A 505 18.37 35.44 4.28
C GLY A 505 17.54 36.02 5.43
N ILE A 506 16.68 37.01 5.15
CA ILE A 506 15.78 37.60 6.16
C ILE A 506 14.39 36.98 6.18
N SER A 507 14.06 36.14 5.19
CA SER A 507 12.78 35.45 5.10
C SER A 507 12.57 34.46 6.25
N GLN A 508 11.33 34.33 6.66
CA GLN A 508 10.83 33.32 7.58
C GLN A 508 10.22 32.16 6.78
N GLN A 509 10.18 30.99 7.42
CA GLN A 509 9.50 29.82 6.89
C GLN A 509 8.42 29.38 7.87
N SER A 510 7.26 28.99 7.36
CA SER A 510 6.19 28.40 8.17
C SER A 510 5.57 27.21 7.49
N GLU A 511 5.11 26.27 8.29
CA GLU A 511 4.39 25.09 7.82
C GLU A 511 3.02 25.51 7.26
N GLN A 512 2.80 25.30 5.97
CA GLN A 512 1.45 25.31 5.41
C GLN A 512 0.83 23.97 5.74
N ARG A 513 -0.04 23.96 6.74
CA ARG A 513 -0.81 22.78 7.11
C ARG A 513 -2.20 22.88 6.50
N ASP A 514 -2.77 21.71 6.26
CA ASP A 514 -4.17 21.60 5.90
C ASP A 514 -5.00 22.29 6.98
N ARG A 515 -5.81 23.27 6.59
CA ARG A 515 -6.59 24.08 7.54
C ARG A 515 -7.69 23.26 8.23
N ASN A 516 -8.06 22.11 7.64
CA ASN A 516 -9.13 21.25 8.14
C ASN A 516 -8.60 20.18 9.10
N ASP A 517 -7.44 19.58 8.78
CA ASP A 517 -6.86 18.46 9.53
C ASP A 517 -5.70 18.91 10.46
N TRP A 518 -4.97 19.96 10.09
CA TRP A 518 -3.71 20.43 10.71
C TRP A 518 -2.60 19.36 10.81
N SER A 519 -2.89 18.07 10.67
CA SER A 519 -1.90 16.99 10.72
C SER A 519 -1.10 16.88 9.41
N ARG A 520 -1.76 17.14 8.27
CA ARG A 520 -1.15 17.11 6.94
C ARG A 520 -0.38 18.39 6.63
N LEU A 521 0.91 18.25 6.34
CA LEU A 521 1.74 19.32 5.78
C LEU A 521 1.46 19.43 4.28
N LEU A 522 0.92 20.56 3.85
CA LEU A 522 0.69 20.90 2.44
C LEU A 522 1.95 21.47 1.78
N GLY A 523 2.78 22.17 2.56
CA GLY A 523 4.02 22.75 2.05
C GLY A 523 4.74 23.62 3.08
N ILE A 524 5.79 24.29 2.62
CA ILE A 524 6.53 25.29 3.42
C ILE A 524 6.35 26.63 2.73
N ASP A 525 5.72 27.58 3.42
CA ASP A 525 5.61 28.95 2.94
C ASP A 525 6.85 29.74 3.33
N VAL A 526 7.49 30.38 2.35
CA VAL A 526 8.60 31.31 2.58
C VAL A 526 8.07 32.73 2.40
N HIS A 527 8.23 33.54 3.43
CA HIS A 527 7.60 34.86 3.51
C HIS A 527 8.41 35.79 4.40
N VAL A 528 8.09 37.09 4.38
CA VAL A 528 8.56 38.09 5.34
C VAL A 528 7.36 38.51 6.19
N GLU A 529 7.38 38.14 7.46
CA GLU A 529 6.31 38.53 8.41
C GLU A 529 6.60 39.90 9.04
N ASP A 530 7.84 40.08 9.49
CA ASP A 530 8.30 41.30 10.16
C ASP A 530 9.75 41.64 9.80
N LEU A 531 10.08 42.94 9.93
CA LEU A 531 11.41 43.48 9.70
C LEU A 531 12.08 43.86 11.04
N PRO A 532 13.20 43.21 11.42
CA PRO A 532 13.91 43.53 12.64
C PRO A 532 14.46 44.95 12.65
N ALA A 533 14.65 45.52 13.84
CA ALA A 533 15.23 46.86 14.00
C ALA A 533 16.64 47.01 13.38
N TRP A 534 17.39 45.91 13.21
CA TRP A 534 18.70 45.94 12.56
C TRP A 534 18.64 45.88 11.03
N PHE A 535 17.46 45.67 10.44
CA PHE A 535 17.30 45.57 8.98
C PHE A 535 17.30 46.97 8.32
N PRO A 536 18.08 47.20 7.25
CA PRO A 536 18.13 48.50 6.58
C PRO A 536 16.96 48.69 5.61
N THR A 537 15.74 48.81 6.14
CA THR A 537 14.50 48.87 5.35
C THR A 537 14.54 49.91 4.25
N SER A 538 14.91 51.16 4.56
CA SER A 538 14.90 52.26 3.57
C SER A 538 15.84 52.02 2.39
N VAL A 539 17.04 51.50 2.66
CA VAL A 539 18.05 51.20 1.63
C VAL A 539 17.61 50.01 0.77
N VAL A 540 17.08 48.97 1.40
CA VAL A 540 16.57 47.79 0.69
C VAL A 540 15.36 48.15 -0.16
N VAL A 541 14.41 48.94 0.35
CA VAL A 541 13.23 49.40 -0.39
C VAL A 541 13.64 50.24 -1.60
N ALA A 542 14.59 51.16 -1.43
CA ALA A 542 15.13 51.94 -2.54
C ALA A 542 15.75 51.04 -3.63
N GLU A 543 16.50 50.01 -3.21
CA GLU A 543 17.14 49.07 -4.12
C GLU A 543 16.14 48.13 -4.81
N ILE A 544 15.09 47.68 -4.11
CA ILE A 544 13.97 46.93 -4.70
C ILE A 544 13.31 47.76 -5.80
N ARG A 545 12.97 49.02 -5.53
CA ARG A 545 12.31 49.89 -6.52
C ARG A 545 13.22 50.18 -7.72
N ARG A 546 14.54 50.18 -7.52
CA ARG A 546 15.53 50.36 -8.58
C ARG A 546 15.62 49.14 -9.50
N GLN A 547 15.64 47.93 -8.95
CA GLN A 547 15.76 46.68 -9.73
C GLN A 547 14.43 46.18 -10.28
N TYR A 548 13.32 46.41 -9.56
CA TYR A 548 11.98 45.93 -9.88
C TYR A 548 10.96 47.09 -9.87
N PRO A 549 11.03 48.02 -10.84
CA PRO A 549 10.20 49.23 -10.84
C PRO A 549 8.70 48.96 -10.96
N ASP A 550 8.31 47.85 -11.61
CA ASP A 550 6.90 47.47 -11.81
C ASP A 550 6.31 46.65 -10.65
N LEU A 551 7.08 46.42 -9.58
CA LEU A 551 6.65 45.60 -8.45
C LEU A 551 5.76 46.40 -7.50
N THR A 552 4.52 45.93 -7.31
CA THR A 552 3.57 46.50 -6.36
C THR A 552 3.72 45.88 -4.97
N ALA A 553 3.49 46.67 -3.92
CA ALA A 553 3.40 46.17 -2.55
C ALA A 553 2.23 45.17 -2.43
N ALA A 554 2.49 44.02 -1.82
CA ALA A 554 1.48 42.98 -1.63
C ALA A 554 1.67 42.29 -0.27
N SER A 555 0.55 41.97 0.38
CA SER A 555 0.58 41.23 1.64
C SER A 555 1.02 39.78 1.40
N ARG A 556 1.25 39.04 2.49
CA ARG A 556 1.50 37.60 2.43
C ARG A 556 0.38 36.81 1.76
N TYR A 557 -0.86 37.29 1.86
CA TYR A 557 -2.07 36.58 1.40
C TYR A 557 -2.59 37.06 0.04
N ASP A 558 -2.18 38.26 -0.40
CA ASP A 558 -2.70 38.90 -1.63
C ASP A 558 -1.66 38.95 -2.76
N GLY A 559 -0.56 38.19 -2.62
CA GLY A 559 0.53 38.14 -3.59
C GLY A 559 0.20 37.28 -4.82
N PRO A 560 0.75 37.60 -6.00
CA PRO A 560 0.51 36.82 -7.21
C PRO A 560 1.14 35.42 -7.11
N GLU A 561 0.32 34.37 -7.22
CA GLU A 561 0.73 32.95 -7.08
C GLU A 561 1.74 32.50 -8.15
N ASP A 562 1.77 33.16 -9.31
CA ASP A 562 2.59 32.80 -10.49
C ASP A 562 3.98 33.48 -10.57
N LYS A 563 4.41 34.23 -9.54
CA LYS A 563 5.68 34.99 -9.58
C LYS A 563 6.83 34.33 -8.80
N ASN A 564 8.06 34.56 -9.27
CA ASN A 564 9.31 34.12 -8.64
C ASN A 564 9.35 34.49 -7.13
N GLN A 565 9.83 33.57 -6.29
CA GLN A 565 9.95 33.72 -4.84
C GLN A 565 10.60 35.03 -4.40
N ILE A 566 11.63 35.50 -5.12
CA ILE A 566 12.29 36.80 -4.84
C ILE A 566 11.31 37.96 -4.96
N TRP A 567 10.44 37.95 -5.98
CA TRP A 567 9.45 39.00 -6.18
C TRP A 567 8.40 39.01 -5.07
N LYS A 568 7.95 37.83 -4.62
CA LYS A 568 7.02 37.69 -3.50
C LYS A 568 7.61 38.27 -2.21
N LEU A 569 8.88 37.99 -1.91
CA LEU A 569 9.55 38.53 -0.73
C LEU A 569 9.74 40.06 -0.85
N ALA A 570 10.16 40.55 -2.01
CA ALA A 570 10.32 41.98 -2.26
C ALA A 570 8.99 42.75 -2.13
N SER A 571 7.87 42.22 -2.65
CA SER A 571 6.55 42.86 -2.53
C SER A 571 6.06 42.92 -1.08
N GLN A 572 6.39 41.91 -0.27
CA GLN A 572 6.06 41.88 1.16
C GLN A 572 6.85 42.92 1.96
N ILE A 573 8.12 43.14 1.65
CA ILE A 573 8.92 44.21 2.28
C ILE A 573 8.34 45.59 1.94
N LEU A 574 8.00 45.83 0.66
CA LEU A 574 7.35 47.08 0.25
C LEU A 574 6.02 47.30 1.00
N TYR A 575 5.27 46.23 1.25
CA TYR A 575 4.02 46.28 2.01
C TYR A 575 4.24 46.63 3.48
N ILE A 576 5.21 46.01 4.15
CA ILE A 576 5.55 46.29 5.56
C ILE A 576 6.03 47.74 5.72
N ASP A 577 6.85 48.25 4.79
CA ASP A 577 7.33 49.64 4.79
C ASP A 577 6.18 50.65 4.64
N SER A 578 5.24 50.38 3.74
CA SER A 578 4.07 51.24 3.53
C SER A 578 3.20 51.37 4.78
N ARG A 579 3.03 50.29 5.55
CA ARG A 579 2.27 50.27 6.81
C ARG A 579 3.00 50.87 8.00
N SER A 580 4.34 50.96 7.93
CA SER A 580 5.14 51.56 9.00
C SER A 580 5.28 53.07 8.85
N SER A 581 4.85 53.61 7.71
CA SER A 581 4.90 55.04 7.36
C SER A 581 3.54 55.75 7.58
N ASP A 582 2.47 54.99 7.80
CA ASP A 582 1.14 55.43 8.27
C ASP A 582 1.08 55.35 9.81
#